data_AF-A0A1A9UY70-F1
#
_entry.id   AF-A0A1A9UY70-F1
#
_cell.length_a   1.000
_cell.length_b   1.000
_cell.length_c   1.000
_cell.angle_alpha   90.00
_cell.angle_beta   90.00
_cell.angle_gamma   90.00
#
_symmetry.space_group_name_H-M   'P 1'
#
loop_
_entity.id
_entity.type
_entity.pdbx_description
1 polymer ?
#
loop_
_entity_poly.entity_id
_entity_poly.type
_entity_poly.pdbx_seq_one_letter_code
_entity_poly.pdbx_strand_id
1 'polypeptide(L)'
;MMNKLTYPFKSKSSLSDDLKIERKKTANSLAVRWAHASNSQQLLDEALKLNDFNMIEPDIVHRNILKDGSVLPKVAHPRPISTDLSLGSFLVQVKLFNLDNPDKIKGIKFDFKSIEAFEVALDRLKRTIPEMNHPIGLNADIAESPVNNSRIPPIDARRAQFKQAVLSLGWTAQWSEDPIEGSYTPENIVTMLTLMKENNIVDSGQCITFPLRAGIAANSKAVLHDLIRSVEATNDCTITVWSAPFDYIGLKKLRQLILFWGSTKIYLDVPADQTNLSVLRLSANLWRSFTIRSPLYFSVGSLVMFLIRLLLKKSDI
;
A
#
# COMPACT_ATOMS: atom_id res chain seq x y z
N MET A 1 -2.52 70.80 -8.44
CA MET A 1 -3.72 69.98 -8.70
C MET A 1 -3.28 68.54 -8.91
N MET A 2 -3.43 67.71 -7.89
CA MET A 2 -3.12 66.28 -7.91
C MET A 2 -4.40 65.51 -8.24
N ASN A 3 -4.43 64.78 -9.37
CA ASN A 3 -5.53 63.89 -9.71
C ASN A 3 -5.24 62.48 -9.17
N LYS A 4 -6.08 62.05 -8.22
CA LYS A 4 -6.22 60.68 -7.73
C LYS A 4 -6.73 59.79 -8.88
N LEU A 5 -5.93 58.81 -9.30
CA LEU A 5 -6.41 57.65 -10.06
C LEU A 5 -6.84 56.57 -9.07
N THR A 6 -8.15 56.42 -8.91
CA THR A 6 -8.81 55.33 -8.19
C THR A 6 -8.88 54.09 -9.09
N TYR A 7 -8.26 52.99 -8.64
CA TYR A 7 -8.48 51.65 -9.20
C TYR A 7 -9.76 51.03 -8.63
N PRO A 8 -10.69 50.49 -9.43
CA PRO A 8 -11.71 49.59 -8.91
C PRO A 8 -11.18 48.16 -8.87
N PHE A 9 -11.09 47.63 -7.65
CA PHE A 9 -11.01 46.21 -7.34
C PHE A 9 -12.22 45.49 -7.96
N LYS A 10 -11.99 44.59 -8.93
CA LYS A 10 -12.98 43.62 -9.38
C LYS A 10 -12.55 42.23 -8.93
N SER A 11 -13.19 41.75 -7.88
CA SER A 11 -13.21 40.33 -7.52
C SER A 11 -13.89 39.53 -8.62
N LYS A 12 -13.17 38.61 -9.25
CA LYS A 12 -13.76 37.48 -9.95
C LYS A 12 -13.27 36.22 -9.24
N SER A 13 -13.94 35.82 -8.16
CA SER A 13 -13.96 34.40 -7.80
C SER A 13 -14.95 33.74 -8.75
N SER A 14 -14.44 32.89 -9.64
CA SER A 14 -15.31 32.13 -10.53
C SER A 14 -15.82 30.93 -9.74
N LEU A 15 -17.15 30.85 -9.55
CA LEU A 15 -17.81 29.68 -8.95
C LEU A 15 -17.38 28.34 -9.60
N SER A 16 -16.85 28.38 -10.82
CA SER A 16 -16.32 27.21 -11.54
C SER A 16 -15.00 26.68 -10.99
N ASP A 17 -14.16 27.52 -10.38
CA ASP A 17 -12.92 27.07 -9.74
C ASP A 17 -13.21 26.42 -8.39
N ASP A 18 -14.16 26.97 -7.63
CA ASP A 18 -14.63 26.39 -6.36
C ASP A 18 -15.35 25.04 -6.56
N LEU A 19 -16.07 24.87 -7.67
CA LEU A 19 -16.71 23.59 -8.05
C LEU A 19 -15.72 22.52 -8.56
N LYS A 20 -14.54 22.91 -9.05
CA LYS A 20 -13.46 21.94 -9.39
C LYS A 20 -12.65 21.50 -8.16
N ILE A 21 -12.62 22.34 -7.12
CA ILE A 21 -12.03 22.00 -5.82
C ILE A 21 -12.96 21.01 -5.07
N GLU A 22 -14.26 21.04 -5.34
CA GLU A 22 -15.21 20.07 -4.79
C GLU A 22 -15.25 18.76 -5.60
N ARG A 23 -14.46 17.78 -5.12
CA ARG A 23 -14.38 16.34 -5.51
C ARG A 23 -13.15 15.90 -6.32
N LYS A 24 -11.95 16.27 -5.89
CA LYS A 24 -10.94 15.19 -5.72
C LYS A 24 -11.46 14.33 -4.57
N LYS A 25 -12.32 13.36 -4.88
CA LYS A 25 -12.78 12.35 -3.92
C LYS A 25 -11.50 11.73 -3.37
N THR A 26 -11.02 12.19 -2.21
CA THR A 26 -9.77 11.71 -1.62
C THR A 26 -9.92 10.21 -1.53
N ALA A 27 -9.17 9.48 -2.36
CA ALA A 27 -9.39 8.05 -2.53
C ALA A 27 -9.25 7.40 -1.16
N ASN A 28 -10.21 6.53 -0.82
CA ASN A 28 -10.17 5.84 0.44
C ASN A 28 -9.20 4.66 0.30
N SER A 29 -8.02 4.79 0.88
CA SER A 29 -6.96 3.79 0.80
C SER A 29 -7.37 2.46 1.45
N LEU A 30 -8.32 2.48 2.39
CA LEU A 30 -8.91 1.28 3.00
C LEU A 30 -9.81 0.48 2.05
N ALA A 31 -10.25 1.08 0.94
CA ALA A 31 -11.09 0.43 -0.06
C ALA A 31 -10.29 -0.27 -1.17
N VAL A 32 -8.98 -0.03 -1.25
CA VAL A 32 -8.09 -0.72 -2.18
C VAL A 32 -8.07 -2.21 -1.82
N ARG A 33 -8.02 -3.07 -2.84
CA ARG A 33 -7.94 -4.52 -2.70
C ARG A 33 -6.80 -5.08 -3.55
N TRP A 34 -6.13 -6.10 -3.04
CA TRP A 34 -4.96 -6.73 -3.66
C TRP A 34 -5.29 -8.15 -4.10
N ALA A 35 -4.91 -8.48 -5.33
CA ALA A 35 -4.80 -9.86 -5.79
C ALA A 35 -3.40 -10.38 -5.40
N HIS A 36 -3.32 -10.98 -4.22
CA HIS A 36 -2.07 -11.46 -3.63
C HIS A 36 -1.48 -12.65 -4.39
N ALA A 37 -0.15 -12.75 -4.39
CA ALA A 37 0.59 -13.88 -4.92
C ALA A 37 0.12 -14.31 -6.33
N SER A 38 -0.10 -13.33 -7.22
CA SER A 38 -0.61 -13.54 -8.59
C SER A 38 0.49 -14.12 -9.49
N ASN A 39 0.87 -15.36 -9.19
CA ASN A 39 2.12 -15.98 -9.59
C ASN A 39 2.02 -16.96 -10.77
N SER A 40 0.84 -17.08 -11.39
CA SER A 40 0.58 -17.94 -12.54
C SER A 40 -0.35 -17.25 -13.54
N GLN A 41 -0.40 -17.75 -14.78
CA GLN A 41 -1.32 -17.20 -15.79
C GLN A 41 -2.78 -17.24 -15.33
N GLN A 42 -3.19 -18.34 -14.69
CA GLN A 42 -4.55 -18.49 -14.16
C GLN A 42 -4.88 -17.40 -13.12
N LEU A 43 -3.97 -17.13 -12.18
CA LEU A 43 -4.18 -16.12 -11.14
C LEU A 43 -4.18 -14.70 -11.72
N LEU A 44 -3.33 -14.44 -12.71
CA LEU A 44 -3.36 -13.16 -13.43
C LEU A 44 -4.69 -12.95 -14.15
N ASP A 45 -5.18 -13.95 -14.89
CA ASP A 45 -6.46 -13.88 -15.60
C ASP A 45 -7.62 -13.57 -14.64
N GLU A 46 -7.64 -14.21 -13.47
CA GLU A 46 -8.63 -13.96 -12.43
C GLU A 46 -8.52 -12.53 -11.88
N ALA A 47 -7.32 -12.08 -11.55
CA ALA A 47 -7.07 -10.74 -11.02
C ALA A 47 -7.49 -9.62 -11.99
N LEU A 48 -7.31 -9.84 -13.29
CA LEU A 48 -7.74 -8.92 -14.36
C LEU A 48 -9.26 -8.93 -14.53
N LYS A 49 -9.89 -10.10 -14.62
CA LYS A 49 -11.33 -10.25 -14.90
C LYS A 49 -12.23 -9.78 -13.75
N LEU A 50 -11.83 -10.05 -12.50
CA LEU A 50 -12.64 -9.68 -11.35
C LEU A 50 -12.53 -8.18 -11.06
N ASN A 51 -13.67 -7.51 -10.87
CA ASN A 51 -13.72 -6.10 -10.47
C ASN A 51 -13.31 -5.88 -9.00
N ASP A 52 -13.07 -6.97 -8.28
CA ASP A 52 -12.78 -7.01 -6.85
C ASP A 52 -11.39 -6.50 -6.48
N PHE A 53 -10.46 -6.44 -7.42
CA PHE A 53 -9.06 -6.09 -7.17
C PHE A 53 -8.67 -4.79 -7.86
N ASN A 54 -7.92 -3.95 -7.14
CA ASN A 54 -7.35 -2.70 -7.66
C ASN A 54 -5.85 -2.84 -7.92
N MET A 55 -5.16 -3.64 -7.12
CA MET A 55 -3.72 -3.89 -7.21
C MET A 55 -3.47 -5.38 -7.45
N ILE A 56 -2.49 -5.70 -8.30
CA ILE A 56 -2.01 -7.06 -8.53
C ILE A 56 -0.62 -7.18 -7.92
N GLU A 57 -0.42 -8.14 -7.04
CA GLU A 57 0.87 -8.37 -6.35
C GLU A 57 1.50 -9.67 -6.84
N PRO A 58 2.44 -9.62 -7.80
CA PRO A 58 3.26 -10.76 -8.16
C PRO A 58 4.51 -10.86 -7.27
N ASP A 59 4.86 -12.08 -6.88
CA ASP A 59 6.16 -12.39 -6.29
C ASP A 59 7.21 -12.45 -7.40
N ILE A 60 8.30 -11.68 -7.27
CA ILE A 60 9.41 -11.67 -8.21
C ILE A 60 10.58 -12.44 -7.63
N VAL A 61 10.97 -13.52 -8.32
CA VAL A 61 12.09 -14.39 -7.94
C VAL A 61 13.16 -14.41 -9.02
N HIS A 62 14.39 -14.66 -8.57
CA HIS A 62 15.52 -14.99 -9.42
C HIS A 62 15.52 -16.50 -9.68
N ARG A 63 15.16 -16.96 -10.89
CA ARG A 63 15.30 -18.38 -11.25
C ARG A 63 15.59 -18.57 -12.74
N ASN A 64 16.41 -19.59 -13.01
CA ASN A 64 16.85 -20.13 -14.29
C ASN A 64 18.03 -19.38 -14.92
N ILE A 65 19.18 -20.04 -14.91
CA ILE A 65 20.23 -19.85 -15.91
C ILE A 65 19.71 -20.56 -17.17
N LEU A 66 19.45 -19.80 -18.24
CA LEU A 66 19.14 -20.34 -19.55
C LEU A 66 20.34 -21.15 -20.07
N LYS A 67 20.14 -22.01 -21.08
CA LYS A 67 21.22 -22.84 -21.63
C LYS A 67 22.41 -22.01 -22.16
N ASP A 68 22.19 -20.74 -22.46
CA ASP A 68 23.19 -19.76 -22.90
C ASP A 68 23.85 -18.97 -21.76
N GLY A 69 23.53 -19.27 -20.50
CA GLY A 69 24.05 -18.56 -19.33
C GLY A 69 23.27 -17.33 -18.90
N SER A 70 22.24 -16.91 -19.66
CA SER A 70 21.46 -15.71 -19.31
C SER A 70 20.45 -15.97 -18.19
N VAL A 71 20.19 -14.97 -17.35
CA VAL A 71 19.25 -15.06 -16.23
C VAL A 71 18.05 -14.14 -16.48
N LEU A 72 16.84 -14.64 -16.27
CA LEU A 72 15.61 -13.85 -16.47
C LEU A 72 14.78 -13.72 -15.17
N PRO A 73 14.16 -12.55 -14.93
CA PRO A 73 13.30 -12.36 -13.76
C PRO A 73 11.96 -13.08 -14.00
N LYS A 74 11.43 -13.73 -12.97
CA LYS A 74 10.20 -14.52 -13.09
C LYS A 74 9.16 -14.14 -12.04
N VAL A 75 7.90 -14.22 -12.43
CA VAL A 75 6.75 -14.13 -11.54
C VAL A 75 6.49 -15.54 -10.99
N ALA A 76 6.79 -15.77 -9.71
CA ALA A 76 6.61 -17.08 -9.10
C ALA A 76 6.58 -17.07 -7.57
N HIS A 77 5.81 -18.01 -7.00
CA HIS A 77 5.86 -18.29 -5.56
C HIS A 77 7.26 -18.80 -5.18
N PRO A 78 7.79 -18.49 -3.97
CA PRO A 78 9.06 -19.02 -3.47
C PRO A 78 9.14 -20.56 -3.35
N ARG A 79 8.01 -21.27 -3.48
CA ARG A 79 7.96 -22.75 -3.50
C ARG A 79 8.11 -23.20 -4.96
N PRO A 80 8.76 -24.34 -5.24
CA PRO A 80 9.02 -24.80 -6.60
C PRO A 80 7.74 -25.33 -7.25
N ILE A 81 6.83 -24.42 -7.60
CA ILE A 81 5.71 -24.67 -8.48
C ILE A 81 6.14 -24.16 -9.84
N SER A 82 6.06 -25.00 -10.87
CA SER A 82 6.33 -24.60 -12.25
C SER A 82 5.37 -23.46 -12.62
N THR A 83 5.84 -22.22 -12.61
CA THR A 83 5.04 -21.09 -13.11
C THR A 83 5.20 -20.97 -14.63
N ASP A 84 4.12 -20.69 -15.33
CA ASP A 84 4.07 -20.47 -16.78
C ASP A 84 4.24 -18.99 -17.15
N LEU A 85 4.34 -18.11 -16.15
CA LEU A 85 4.29 -16.66 -16.32
C LEU A 85 5.67 -16.00 -16.16
N SER A 86 6.15 -15.34 -17.23
CA SER A 86 7.34 -14.48 -17.18
C SER A 86 6.98 -13.05 -16.78
N LEU A 87 7.93 -12.30 -16.20
CA LEU A 87 7.71 -10.88 -15.89
C LEU A 87 7.35 -10.07 -17.15
N GLY A 88 7.98 -10.36 -18.29
CA GLY A 88 7.66 -9.70 -19.55
C GLY A 88 6.21 -9.91 -19.98
N SER A 89 5.75 -11.16 -19.96
CA SER A 89 4.37 -11.50 -20.30
C SER A 89 3.37 -10.84 -19.34
N PHE A 90 3.63 -10.91 -18.04
CA PHE A 90 2.81 -10.25 -17.01
C PHE A 90 2.63 -8.74 -17.29
N LEU A 91 3.73 -8.01 -17.51
CA LEU A 91 3.68 -6.56 -17.75
C LEU A 91 2.88 -6.20 -19.00
N VAL A 92 3.06 -6.95 -20.09
CA VAL A 92 2.34 -6.72 -21.35
C VAL A 92 0.85 -6.95 -21.16
N GLN A 93 0.46 -8.03 -20.48
CA GLN A 93 -0.94 -8.37 -20.27
C GLN A 93 -1.66 -7.33 -19.39
N VAL A 94 -1.03 -6.88 -18.28
CA VAL A 94 -1.61 -5.81 -17.44
C VAL A 94 -1.72 -4.50 -18.23
N LYS A 95 -0.69 -4.15 -19.02
CA LYS A 95 -0.71 -2.93 -19.86
C LYS A 95 -1.85 -2.98 -20.88
N LEU A 96 -1.99 -4.09 -21.62
CA LEU A 96 -3.05 -4.26 -22.62
C LEU A 96 -4.44 -4.23 -21.98
N PHE A 97 -4.63 -4.95 -20.87
CA PHE A 97 -5.90 -4.91 -20.14
C PHE A 97 -6.28 -3.49 -19.73
N ASN A 98 -5.34 -2.72 -19.18
CA ASN A 98 -5.57 -1.34 -18.74
C ASN A 98 -5.86 -0.39 -19.91
N LEU A 99 -5.27 -0.62 -21.09
CA LEU A 99 -5.60 0.13 -22.30
C LEU A 99 -7.02 -0.16 -22.78
N ASP A 100 -7.43 -1.43 -22.74
CA ASP A 100 -8.77 -1.86 -23.17
C ASP A 100 -9.86 -1.55 -22.14
N ASN A 101 -9.49 -1.31 -20.88
CA ASN A 101 -10.43 -1.12 -19.76
C ASN A 101 -10.08 0.12 -18.92
N PRO A 102 -10.23 1.34 -19.48
CA PRO A 102 -9.85 2.59 -18.79
C PRO A 102 -10.61 2.85 -17.49
N ASP A 103 -11.81 2.27 -17.31
CA ASP A 103 -12.60 2.39 -16.09
C ASP A 103 -12.27 1.33 -15.02
N LYS A 104 -11.37 0.39 -15.32
CA LYS A 104 -11.01 -0.76 -14.46
C LYS A 104 -9.51 -0.93 -14.29
N ILE A 105 -8.77 0.18 -14.28
CA ILE A 105 -7.31 0.18 -14.17
C ILE A 105 -6.84 -0.65 -12.97
N LYS A 106 -5.88 -1.54 -13.25
CA LYS A 106 -5.17 -2.36 -12.29
C LYS A 106 -3.77 -1.79 -12.07
N GLY A 107 -3.46 -1.45 -10.83
CA GLY A 107 -2.08 -1.16 -10.43
C GLY A 107 -1.28 -2.44 -10.17
N ILE A 108 0.03 -2.31 -10.02
CA ILE A 108 0.95 -3.42 -9.76
C ILE A 108 1.76 -3.11 -8.50
N LYS A 109 1.89 -4.06 -7.58
CA LYS A 109 2.82 -3.99 -6.45
C LYS A 109 3.82 -5.15 -6.59
N PHE A 110 5.01 -4.89 -7.13
CA PHE A 110 6.02 -5.93 -7.29
C PHE A 110 6.58 -6.32 -5.92
N ASP A 111 6.50 -7.60 -5.58
CA ASP A 111 7.08 -8.12 -4.34
C ASP A 111 8.38 -8.87 -4.61
N PHE A 112 9.52 -8.18 -4.47
CA PHE A 112 10.83 -8.77 -4.76
C PHE A 112 11.29 -9.64 -3.59
N LYS A 113 11.48 -10.93 -3.85
CA LYS A 113 11.91 -11.89 -2.82
C LYS A 113 13.41 -11.90 -2.56
N SER A 114 14.20 -11.21 -3.39
CA SER A 114 15.63 -11.03 -3.20
C SER A 114 16.16 -9.82 -3.99
N ILE A 115 17.35 -9.35 -3.63
CA ILE A 115 18.02 -8.26 -4.36
C ILE A 115 18.36 -8.67 -5.80
N GLU A 116 18.77 -9.92 -6.00
CA GLU A 116 19.11 -10.47 -7.32
C GLU A 116 17.87 -10.52 -8.23
N ALA A 117 16.68 -10.78 -7.66
CA ALA A 117 15.42 -10.73 -8.40
C ALA A 117 15.10 -9.31 -8.87
N PHE A 118 15.37 -8.31 -8.03
CA PHE A 118 15.22 -6.89 -8.39
C PHE A 118 16.23 -6.46 -9.46
N GLU A 119 17.51 -6.80 -9.29
CA GLU A 119 18.57 -6.44 -10.23
C GLU A 119 18.33 -7.02 -11.62
N VAL A 120 17.95 -8.29 -11.69
CA VAL A 120 17.62 -8.96 -12.97
C VAL A 120 16.35 -8.37 -13.61
N ALA A 121 15.43 -7.81 -12.83
CA ALA A 121 14.24 -7.13 -13.34
C ALA A 121 14.50 -5.69 -13.81
N LEU A 122 15.56 -5.04 -13.31
CA LEU A 122 15.75 -3.60 -13.39
C LEU A 122 15.71 -3.05 -14.82
N ASP A 123 16.45 -3.66 -15.76
CA ASP A 123 16.50 -3.18 -17.14
C ASP A 123 15.15 -3.26 -17.84
N ARG A 124 14.35 -4.27 -17.52
CA ARG A 124 12.99 -4.42 -18.05
C ARG A 124 12.06 -3.38 -17.43
N LEU A 125 12.15 -3.17 -16.11
CA LEU A 125 11.33 -2.19 -15.41
C LEU A 125 11.64 -0.75 -15.89
N LYS A 126 12.92 -0.42 -16.11
CA LYS A 126 13.37 0.86 -16.69
C LYS A 126 12.73 1.19 -18.03
N ARG A 127 12.50 0.18 -18.86
CA ARG A 127 11.85 0.33 -20.17
C ARG A 127 10.33 0.38 -20.10
N THR A 128 9.73 -0.26 -19.11
CA THR A 128 8.28 -0.49 -19.09
C THR A 128 7.52 0.44 -18.14
N ILE A 129 8.05 0.71 -16.94
CA ILE A 129 7.39 1.58 -15.97
C ILE A 129 7.12 2.98 -16.53
N PRO A 130 8.04 3.67 -17.22
CA PRO A 130 7.77 5.00 -17.78
C PRO A 130 6.60 5.06 -18.78
N GLU A 131 6.21 3.93 -19.37
CA GLU A 131 5.08 3.82 -20.29
C GLU A 131 3.76 3.46 -19.60
N MET A 132 3.76 3.28 -18.28
CA MET A 132 2.60 2.90 -17.48
C MET A 132 1.97 4.12 -16.80
N ASN A 133 0.68 4.34 -17.06
CA ASN A 133 -0.11 5.43 -16.46
C ASN A 133 -0.96 4.95 -15.26
N HIS A 134 -0.59 3.83 -14.65
CA HIS A 134 -1.30 3.22 -13.53
C HIS A 134 -0.39 3.07 -12.31
N PRO A 135 -0.95 2.89 -11.10
CA PRO A 135 -0.15 2.81 -9.87
C PRO A 135 0.87 1.66 -9.93
N ILE A 136 2.12 1.97 -9.57
CA ILE A 136 3.21 1.00 -9.42
C ILE A 136 3.77 1.10 -8.01
N GLY A 137 3.89 -0.04 -7.33
CA GLY A 137 4.57 -0.21 -6.06
C GLY A 137 5.78 -1.13 -6.21
N LEU A 138 6.88 -0.78 -5.55
CA LEU A 138 8.07 -1.62 -5.43
C LEU A 138 8.19 -2.02 -3.96
N ASN A 139 7.84 -3.27 -3.65
CA ASN A 139 7.92 -3.81 -2.30
C ASN A 139 9.25 -4.49 -2.04
N ALA A 140 9.85 -4.12 -0.91
CA ALA A 140 11.15 -4.57 -0.48
C ALA A 140 11.23 -4.57 1.05
N ASP A 141 11.55 -5.71 1.64
CA ASP A 141 11.93 -5.77 3.04
C ASP A 141 13.41 -5.38 3.18
N ILE A 142 13.66 -4.16 3.66
CA ILE A 142 15.02 -3.59 3.73
C ILE A 142 15.59 -3.57 5.14
N ALA A 143 14.75 -3.70 6.18
CA ALA A 143 15.14 -3.71 7.58
C ALA A 143 14.87 -5.09 8.22
N GLU A 144 15.60 -5.44 9.28
CA GLU A 144 15.38 -6.72 9.99
C GLU A 144 14.14 -6.67 10.90
N SER A 145 13.33 -7.73 10.89
CA SER A 145 12.15 -7.86 11.75
C SER A 145 12.43 -7.51 13.23
N PRO A 146 11.50 -6.83 13.92
CA PRO A 146 11.61 -6.64 15.38
C PRO A 146 11.54 -7.95 16.18
N VAL A 147 11.06 -9.04 15.56
CA VAL A 147 10.87 -10.35 16.24
C VAL A 147 11.90 -11.40 15.79
N ASN A 148 12.55 -11.22 14.62
CA ASN A 148 13.40 -12.26 14.00
C ASN A 148 14.61 -11.66 13.24
N ASN A 149 15.75 -12.36 13.30
CA ASN A 149 17.01 -11.99 12.63
C ASN A 149 17.14 -12.58 11.22
N SER A 150 16.26 -12.23 10.28
CA SER A 150 16.44 -12.61 8.86
C SER A 150 17.11 -11.49 8.08
N ARG A 151 18.30 -11.77 7.53
CA ARG A 151 19.05 -10.88 6.66
C ARG A 151 18.54 -10.99 5.23
N ILE A 152 17.87 -9.95 4.74
CA ILE A 152 17.77 -9.71 3.30
C ILE A 152 18.72 -8.52 3.02
N PRO A 153 19.66 -8.65 2.07
CA PRO A 153 20.53 -7.52 1.72
C PRO A 153 19.67 -6.34 1.24
N PRO A 154 19.98 -5.10 1.67
CA PRO A 154 19.17 -3.94 1.34
C PRO A 154 19.08 -3.79 -0.17
N ILE A 155 17.86 -3.71 -0.70
CA ILE A 155 17.65 -3.28 -2.08
C ILE A 155 18.26 -1.88 -2.20
N ASP A 156 19.23 -1.70 -3.10
CA ASP A 156 19.81 -0.39 -3.40
C ASP A 156 18.72 0.48 -4.06
N ALA A 157 17.90 1.11 -3.22
CA ALA A 157 16.79 1.96 -3.63
C ALA A 157 17.28 3.15 -4.47
N ARG A 158 18.57 3.50 -4.43
CA ARG A 158 19.16 4.54 -5.31
C ARG A 158 19.05 4.15 -6.79
N ARG A 159 18.95 2.85 -7.09
CA ARG A 159 18.75 2.35 -8.46
C ARG A 159 17.31 2.36 -8.92
N ALA A 160 16.35 2.44 -7.98
CA ALA A 160 14.94 2.62 -8.29
C ALA A 160 14.67 4.10 -8.66
N GLN A 161 15.18 4.53 -9.81
CA GLN A 161 14.95 5.88 -10.38
C GLN A 161 13.49 6.10 -10.83
N PHE A 162 12.57 5.24 -10.41
CA PHE A 162 11.15 5.30 -10.73
C PHE A 162 10.45 6.30 -9.81
N LYS A 163 10.59 7.60 -10.09
CA LYS A 163 9.92 8.65 -9.29
C LYS A 163 8.40 8.51 -9.23
N GLN A 164 7.80 7.87 -10.24
CA GLN A 164 6.37 7.57 -10.29
C GLN A 164 5.96 6.32 -9.48
N ALA A 165 6.91 5.49 -9.04
CA ALA A 165 6.60 4.30 -8.26
C ALA A 165 6.57 4.62 -6.75
N VAL A 166 5.66 3.98 -6.03
CA VAL A 166 5.60 3.98 -4.58
C VAL A 166 6.65 2.99 -4.04
N LEU A 167 7.54 3.44 -3.17
CA LEU A 167 8.46 2.56 -2.46
C LEU A 167 7.74 1.96 -1.25
N SER A 168 7.63 0.64 -1.18
CA SER A 168 7.05 -0.08 -0.05
C SER A 168 8.17 -0.72 0.77
N LEU A 169 8.56 -0.05 1.87
CA LEU A 169 9.79 -0.31 2.62
C LEU A 169 9.49 -1.08 3.92
N GLY A 170 9.65 -2.39 3.88
CA GLY A 170 9.27 -3.30 4.94
C GLY A 170 10.40 -3.72 5.86
N TRP A 171 9.99 -4.45 6.90
CA TRP A 171 10.87 -5.25 7.72
C TRP A 171 10.71 -6.71 7.31
N THR A 172 11.79 -7.47 7.30
CA THR A 172 11.75 -8.90 7.03
C THR A 172 10.71 -9.56 7.94
N ALA A 173 9.90 -10.45 7.40
CA ALA A 173 8.90 -11.15 8.18
C ALA A 173 9.01 -12.65 7.91
N GLN A 174 9.26 -13.43 8.96
CA GLN A 174 9.06 -14.87 8.89
C GLN A 174 7.60 -15.21 9.17
N TRP A 175 7.10 -16.18 8.42
CA TRP A 175 5.87 -16.86 8.75
C TRP A 175 6.11 -17.74 10.00
N SER A 176 5.15 -17.72 10.93
CA SER A 176 5.15 -18.53 12.15
C SER A 176 3.75 -19.12 12.33
N GLU A 177 3.68 -20.37 12.78
CA GLU A 177 2.42 -21.01 13.18
C GLU A 177 1.90 -20.43 14.51
N ASP A 178 2.79 -19.91 15.34
CA ASP A 178 2.44 -19.29 16.61
C ASP A 178 2.08 -17.80 16.45
N PRO A 179 1.10 -17.30 17.23
CA PRO A 179 0.84 -15.88 17.38
C PRO A 179 2.12 -15.10 17.66
N ILE A 180 2.51 -14.24 16.71
CA ILE A 180 3.61 -13.31 16.94
C ILE A 180 3.06 -12.10 17.71
N GLU A 181 3.26 -12.12 19.03
CA GLU A 181 3.16 -10.94 19.87
C GLU A 181 4.46 -10.13 19.78
N GLY A 182 4.33 -8.82 19.53
CA GLY A 182 5.49 -7.95 19.43
C GLY A 182 5.10 -6.50 19.18
N SER A 183 6.12 -5.65 19.16
CA SER A 183 6.03 -4.23 18.81
C SER A 183 7.36 -3.80 18.19
N TYR A 184 7.31 -2.93 17.18
CA TYR A 184 8.46 -2.12 16.80
C TYR A 184 8.95 -1.32 18.00
N THR A 185 10.27 -1.22 18.14
CA THR A 185 10.98 -0.42 19.15
C THR A 185 11.59 0.83 18.52
N PRO A 186 12.04 1.82 19.32
CA PRO A 186 12.78 2.97 18.80
C PRO A 186 14.00 2.57 17.97
N GLU A 187 14.70 1.51 18.35
CA GLU A 187 15.86 1.00 17.62
C GLU A 187 15.48 0.53 16.22
N ASN A 188 14.33 -0.16 16.06
CA ASN A 188 13.85 -0.55 14.73
C ASN A 188 13.55 0.66 13.83
N ILE A 189 13.06 1.76 14.41
CA ILE A 189 12.80 3.00 13.68
C ILE A 189 14.12 3.67 13.27
N VAL A 190 15.09 3.74 14.18
CA VAL A 190 16.42 4.28 13.89
C VAL A 190 17.11 3.48 12.78
N THR A 191 17.02 2.15 12.80
CA THR A 191 17.55 1.30 11.73
C THR A 191 16.89 1.61 10.38
N MET A 192 15.56 1.68 10.31
CA MET A 192 14.85 2.02 9.08
C MET A 192 15.26 3.40 8.55
N LEU A 193 15.31 4.42 9.41
CA LEU A 193 15.73 5.77 9.01
C LEU A 193 17.18 5.83 8.54
N THR A 194 18.06 5.04 9.17
CA THR A 194 19.48 4.92 8.78
C THR A 194 19.60 4.32 7.40
N LEU A 195 18.91 3.21 7.14
CA LEU A 195 18.86 2.57 5.82
C LEU A 195 18.30 3.51 4.76
N MET A 196 17.21 4.23 5.05
CA MET A 196 16.66 5.23 4.14
C MET A 196 17.67 6.33 3.84
N LYS A 197 18.44 6.80 4.83
CA LYS A 197 19.46 7.83 4.65
C LYS A 197 20.63 7.35 3.81
N GLU A 198 21.18 6.17 4.12
CA GLU A 198 22.28 5.54 3.36
C GLU A 198 21.91 5.27 1.90
N ASN A 199 20.61 5.09 1.63
CA ASN A 199 20.06 4.87 0.29
C ASN A 199 19.43 6.12 -0.34
N ASN A 200 19.66 7.33 0.20
CA ASN A 200 19.15 8.61 -0.32
C ASN A 200 17.61 8.65 -0.52
N ILE A 201 16.86 7.93 0.31
CA ILE A 201 15.39 7.88 0.25
C ILE A 201 14.77 9.02 1.05
N VAL A 202 15.40 9.42 2.17
CA VAL A 202 14.83 10.39 3.14
C VAL A 202 14.41 11.70 2.50
N ASP A 203 15.13 12.19 1.47
CA ASP A 203 14.81 13.45 0.79
C ASP A 203 14.48 13.23 -0.69
N SER A 204 13.93 12.06 -1.02
CA SER A 204 13.74 11.64 -2.40
C SER A 204 12.56 12.31 -3.11
N GLY A 205 11.59 12.85 -2.37
CA GLY A 205 10.32 13.34 -2.92
C GLY A 205 9.41 12.23 -3.45
N GLN A 206 9.71 10.96 -3.17
CA GLN A 206 8.92 9.83 -3.65
C GLN A 206 7.72 9.56 -2.73
N CYS A 207 6.73 8.85 -3.26
CA CYS A 207 5.70 8.25 -2.44
C CYS A 207 6.29 7.04 -1.71
N ILE A 208 6.12 6.97 -0.40
CA ILE A 208 6.65 5.90 0.44
C ILE A 208 5.50 5.29 1.23
N THR A 209 5.42 3.97 1.25
CA THR A 209 4.56 3.25 2.20
C THR A 209 5.40 2.34 3.07
N PHE A 210 5.03 2.24 4.35
CA PHE A 210 5.63 1.26 5.26
C PHE A 210 4.67 0.08 5.40
N PRO A 211 4.96 -1.12 4.84
CA PRO A 211 4.21 -2.33 5.10
C PRO A 211 4.49 -2.83 6.53
N LEU A 212 3.45 -2.82 7.37
CA LEU A 212 3.52 -3.19 8.77
C LEU A 212 2.62 -4.39 9.04
N ARG A 213 3.15 -5.41 9.72
CA ARG A 213 2.34 -6.56 10.12
C ARG A 213 1.34 -6.15 11.19
N ALA A 214 0.07 -6.50 11.00
CA ALA A 214 -1.06 -5.97 11.76
C ALA A 214 -0.94 -6.17 13.28
N GLY A 215 -0.52 -7.35 13.73
CA GLY A 215 -0.33 -7.66 15.15
C GLY A 215 0.73 -6.78 15.82
N ILE A 216 1.84 -6.54 15.12
CA ILE A 216 2.96 -5.71 15.60
C ILE A 216 2.58 -4.22 15.55
N ALA A 217 2.02 -3.77 14.43
CA ALA A 217 1.62 -2.38 14.21
C ALA A 217 0.63 -1.87 15.27
N ALA A 218 -0.33 -2.73 15.64
CA ALA A 218 -1.32 -2.46 16.67
C ALA A 218 -0.70 -2.07 18.03
N ASN A 219 0.51 -2.54 18.33
CA ASN A 219 1.22 -2.26 19.58
C ASN A 219 2.26 -1.12 19.46
N SER A 220 2.44 -0.52 18.28
CA SER A 220 3.59 0.35 17.97
C SER A 220 3.23 1.77 17.59
N LYS A 221 2.02 2.25 17.94
CA LYS A 221 1.52 3.56 17.52
C LYS A 221 2.52 4.72 17.72
N ALA A 222 3.16 4.80 18.89
CA ALA A 222 4.05 5.92 19.21
C ALA A 222 5.29 5.94 18.29
N VAL A 223 6.04 4.85 18.24
CA VAL A 223 7.28 4.76 17.43
C VAL A 223 7.00 4.87 15.93
N LEU A 224 5.87 4.34 15.46
CA LEU A 224 5.46 4.49 14.06
C LEU A 224 5.08 5.93 13.71
N HIS A 225 4.50 6.67 14.66
CA HIS A 225 4.23 8.09 14.47
C HIS A 225 5.54 8.87 14.33
N ASP A 226 6.56 8.53 15.11
CA ASP A 226 7.88 9.16 15.01
C ASP A 226 8.58 8.82 13.68
N LEU A 227 8.47 7.59 13.20
CA LEU A 227 8.92 7.20 11.86
C LEU A 227 8.29 8.09 10.78
N ILE A 228 6.96 8.13 10.71
CA ILE A 228 6.25 8.89 9.67
C ILE A 228 6.60 10.37 9.76
N ARG A 229 6.58 10.96 10.96
CA ARG A 229 6.93 12.37 11.18
C ARG A 229 8.35 12.70 10.68
N SER A 230 9.28 11.76 10.79
CA SER A 230 10.68 11.97 10.42
C SER A 230 10.90 12.07 8.90
N VAL A 231 9.96 11.58 8.08
CA VAL A 231 10.11 11.50 6.61
C VAL A 231 8.97 12.19 5.84
N GLU A 232 7.86 12.53 6.48
CA GLU A 232 6.69 13.11 5.80
C GLU A 232 6.87 14.56 5.33
N ALA A 233 7.88 15.27 5.85
CA ALA A 233 8.18 16.64 5.42
C ALA A 233 8.70 16.71 3.98
N THR A 234 9.33 15.64 3.51
CA THR A 234 10.02 15.56 2.21
C THR A 234 9.48 14.45 1.31
N ASN A 235 8.55 13.62 1.79
CA ASN A 235 7.97 12.50 1.05
C ASN A 235 6.47 12.39 1.32
N ASP A 236 5.70 11.84 0.38
CA ASP A 236 4.30 11.47 0.66
C ASP A 236 4.25 10.07 1.29
N CYS A 237 4.11 10.03 2.61
CA CYS A 237 4.15 8.79 3.38
C CYS A 237 2.76 8.21 3.65
N THR A 238 2.63 6.90 3.52
CA THR A 238 1.47 6.09 3.95
C THR A 238 1.92 4.87 4.74
N ILE A 239 0.95 4.15 5.31
CA ILE A 239 1.15 2.85 5.95
C ILE A 239 0.34 1.81 5.19
N THR A 240 0.91 0.63 4.98
CA THR A 240 0.18 -0.54 4.49
C THR A 240 0.14 -1.56 5.61
N VAL A 241 -1.03 -1.84 6.18
CA VAL A 241 -1.15 -2.87 7.23
C VAL A 241 -1.48 -4.19 6.56
N TRP A 242 -0.67 -5.21 6.80
CA TRP A 242 -0.85 -6.56 6.23
C TRP A 242 -0.91 -7.62 7.33
N SER A 243 -1.49 -8.78 7.01
CA SER A 243 -1.51 -9.94 7.91
C SER A 243 -1.33 -11.24 7.12
N ALA A 244 -0.61 -12.20 7.72
CA ALA A 244 -0.63 -13.57 7.23
C ALA A 244 -1.91 -14.29 7.71
N PRO A 245 -2.30 -15.41 7.06
CA PRO A 245 -3.29 -16.31 7.63
C PRO A 245 -2.92 -16.69 9.06
N PHE A 246 -3.91 -16.71 9.95
CA PHE A 246 -3.79 -17.05 11.38
C PHE A 246 -3.02 -16.06 12.25
N ASP A 247 -2.61 -14.90 11.74
CA ASP A 247 -2.03 -13.84 12.56
C ASP A 247 -2.97 -13.43 13.70
N TYR A 248 -2.45 -13.42 14.93
CA TYR A 248 -3.15 -12.80 16.05
C TYR A 248 -3.13 -11.28 15.91
N ILE A 249 -4.32 -10.68 15.95
CA ILE A 249 -4.48 -9.24 15.75
C ILE A 249 -5.34 -8.66 16.87
N GLY A 250 -4.76 -7.75 17.65
CA GLY A 250 -5.50 -6.94 18.60
C GLY A 250 -6.41 -5.93 17.91
N LEU A 251 -7.59 -6.37 17.44
CA LEU A 251 -8.52 -5.58 16.61
C LEU A 251 -8.86 -4.21 17.19
N LYS A 252 -9.04 -4.11 18.50
CA LYS A 252 -9.31 -2.84 19.19
C LYS A 252 -8.16 -1.85 19.02
N LYS A 253 -6.93 -2.30 19.22
CA LYS A 253 -5.73 -1.48 19.08
C LYS A 253 -5.48 -1.12 17.62
N LEU A 254 -5.65 -2.08 16.70
CA LEU A 254 -5.54 -1.83 15.27
C LEU A 254 -6.58 -0.79 14.80
N ARG A 255 -7.82 -0.86 15.29
CA ARG A 255 -8.83 0.15 14.98
C ARG A 255 -8.43 1.55 15.46
N GLN A 256 -7.87 1.65 16.67
CA GLN A 256 -7.36 2.94 17.19
C GLN A 256 -6.23 3.49 16.33
N LEU A 257 -5.35 2.60 15.85
CA LEU A 257 -4.28 2.94 14.90
C LEU A 257 -4.86 3.50 13.60
N ILE A 258 -5.88 2.82 13.03
CA ILE A 258 -6.53 3.25 11.80
C ILE A 258 -7.22 4.61 11.94
N LEU A 259 -7.92 4.82 13.05
CA LEU A 259 -8.60 6.08 13.34
C LEU A 259 -7.61 7.24 13.54
N PHE A 260 -6.41 6.96 14.03
CA PHE A 260 -5.42 7.97 14.32
C PHE A 260 -4.81 8.61 13.06
N TRP A 261 -4.40 7.81 12.06
CA TRP A 261 -3.88 8.36 10.79
C TRP A 261 -4.96 8.59 9.73
N GLY A 262 -6.14 7.98 9.89
CA GLY A 262 -7.26 8.17 9.00
C GLY A 262 -7.20 7.34 7.71
N SER A 263 -8.36 7.27 7.05
CA SER A 263 -8.63 6.36 5.92
C SER A 263 -7.85 6.63 4.62
N THR A 264 -7.15 7.76 4.51
CA THR A 264 -6.39 8.14 3.31
C THR A 264 -4.90 7.80 3.43
N LYS A 265 -4.40 7.59 4.66
CA LYS A 265 -2.99 7.31 4.92
C LYS A 265 -2.71 5.84 5.20
N ILE A 266 -3.75 4.99 5.23
CA ILE A 266 -3.62 3.56 5.52
C ILE A 266 -4.24 2.72 4.41
N TYR A 267 -3.45 1.80 3.87
CA TYR A 267 -3.89 0.67 3.07
C TYR A 267 -4.08 -0.56 3.98
N LEU A 268 -5.08 -1.38 3.71
CA LEU A 268 -5.33 -2.63 4.44
C LEU A 268 -5.13 -3.82 3.50
N ASP A 269 -3.95 -4.40 3.53
CA ASP A 269 -3.48 -5.49 2.67
C ASP A 269 -3.68 -6.85 3.37
N VAL A 270 -4.94 -7.19 3.59
CA VAL A 270 -5.34 -8.34 4.42
C VAL A 270 -6.25 -9.30 3.63
N PRO A 271 -6.10 -10.62 3.83
CA PRO A 271 -6.95 -11.62 3.18
C PRO A 271 -8.45 -11.35 3.40
N ALA A 272 -9.27 -11.62 2.38
CA ALA A 272 -10.70 -11.31 2.40
C ALA A 272 -11.50 -12.14 3.42
N ASP A 273 -10.98 -13.31 3.81
CA ASP A 273 -11.55 -14.25 4.77
C ASP A 273 -11.28 -13.87 6.24
N GLN A 274 -10.40 -12.89 6.51
CA GLN A 274 -10.26 -12.29 7.84
C GLN A 274 -11.41 -11.32 8.12
N THR A 275 -12.61 -11.90 8.33
CA THR A 275 -13.91 -11.25 8.52
C THR A 275 -13.90 -10.09 9.53
N ASN A 276 -13.06 -10.17 10.56
CA ASN A 276 -12.95 -9.11 11.55
C ASN A 276 -12.25 -7.83 11.03
N LEU A 277 -11.35 -7.96 10.04
CA LEU A 277 -10.66 -6.82 9.42
C LEU A 277 -11.48 -6.22 8.27
N SER A 278 -12.29 -7.01 7.59
CA SER A 278 -13.24 -6.50 6.60
C SER A 278 -14.32 -5.63 7.26
N VAL A 279 -14.72 -5.93 8.52
CA VAL A 279 -15.57 -5.05 9.34
C VAL A 279 -14.87 -3.72 9.67
N LEU A 280 -13.55 -3.71 9.88
CA LEU A 280 -12.80 -2.46 10.07
C LEU A 280 -12.85 -1.58 8.81
N ARG A 281 -12.72 -2.17 7.61
CA ARG A 281 -12.91 -1.45 6.34
C ARG A 281 -14.29 -0.81 6.28
N LEU A 282 -15.36 -1.57 6.55
CA LEU A 282 -16.75 -1.08 6.51
C LEU A 282 -16.99 0.05 7.53
N SER A 283 -16.52 -0.12 8.77
CA SER A 283 -16.74 0.87 9.83
C SER A 283 -16.03 2.18 9.51
N ALA A 284 -14.75 2.17 9.13
CA ALA A 284 -14.00 3.37 8.79
C ALA A 284 -14.61 4.13 7.58
N ASN A 285 -15.16 3.39 6.62
CA ASN A 285 -15.88 3.96 5.47
C ASN A 285 -17.17 4.67 5.89
N LEU A 286 -17.93 4.09 6.84
CA LEU A 286 -19.13 4.71 7.41
C LEU A 286 -18.79 5.99 8.18
N TRP A 287 -17.77 5.98 9.04
CA TRP A 287 -17.38 7.17 9.82
C TRP A 287 -17.05 8.38 8.95
N ARG A 288 -16.40 8.18 7.81
CA ARG A 288 -16.17 9.25 6.82
C ARG A 288 -17.46 9.78 6.21
N SER A 289 -18.44 8.92 5.99
CA SER A 289 -19.76 9.34 5.48
C SER A 289 -20.49 10.25 6.48
N PHE A 290 -20.24 10.07 7.78
CA PHE A 290 -20.81 10.91 8.85
C PHE A 290 -20.03 12.20 9.10
N THR A 291 -18.70 12.23 8.91
CA THR A 291 -17.91 13.46 9.11
C THR A 291 -17.99 14.46 7.95
N ILE A 292 -18.50 14.06 6.78
CA ILE A 292 -18.55 14.91 5.57
C ILE A 292 -19.95 15.50 5.30
N ARG A 293 -21.00 15.25 6.10
CA ARG A 293 -22.34 15.83 5.82
C ARG A 293 -23.07 16.38 7.04
N SER A 294 -23.67 17.55 6.81
CA SER A 294 -24.58 18.40 7.61
C SER A 294 -25.35 17.74 8.78
N PRO A 295 -25.72 18.52 9.82
CA PRO A 295 -26.27 18.03 11.11
C PRO A 295 -27.63 17.31 11.06
N LEU A 296 -28.26 17.12 9.89
CA LEU A 296 -29.55 16.43 9.76
C LEU A 296 -29.47 14.89 9.77
N TYR A 297 -28.28 14.29 9.73
CA TYR A 297 -28.11 12.83 9.70
C TYR A 297 -27.95 12.13 11.06
N PHE A 298 -28.04 12.88 12.17
CA PHE A 298 -27.84 12.34 13.51
C PHE A 298 -28.87 11.27 13.93
N SER A 299 -30.07 11.21 13.32
CA SER A 299 -31.10 10.22 13.72
C SER A 299 -30.90 8.83 13.09
N VAL A 300 -30.46 8.76 11.83
CA VAL A 300 -30.27 7.48 11.12
C VAL A 300 -28.95 6.82 11.49
N GLY A 301 -27.90 7.61 11.72
CA GLY A 301 -26.60 7.09 12.16
C GLY A 301 -26.67 6.40 13.53
N SER A 302 -27.49 6.90 14.44
CA SER A 302 -27.71 6.29 15.75
C SER A 302 -28.39 4.91 15.66
N LEU A 303 -29.36 4.76 14.75
CA LEU A 303 -30.06 3.50 14.51
C LEU A 303 -29.15 2.44 13.88
N VAL A 304 -28.33 2.82 12.91
CA VAL A 304 -27.33 1.93 12.29
C VAL A 304 -26.26 1.51 13.29
N MET A 305 -25.79 2.43 14.14
CA MET A 305 -24.84 2.12 15.21
C MET A 305 -25.44 1.22 16.30
N PHE A 306 -26.74 1.35 16.58
CA PHE A 306 -27.49 0.44 17.46
C PHE A 306 -27.60 -0.97 16.86
N LEU A 307 -27.91 -1.08 15.57
CA LEU A 307 -27.96 -2.35 14.85
C LEU A 307 -26.58 -3.03 14.75
N ILE A 308 -25.52 -2.26 14.50
CA ILE A 308 -24.14 -2.78 14.52
C ILE A 308 -23.76 -3.26 15.93
N ARG A 309 -24.12 -2.52 16.99
CA ARG A 309 -23.93 -3.00 18.38
C ARG A 309 -24.68 -4.31 18.66
N LEU A 310 -25.89 -4.47 18.13
CA LEU A 310 -26.66 -5.71 18.26
C LEU A 310 -26.04 -6.89 17.50
N LEU A 311 -25.47 -6.62 16.32
CA LEU A 311 -24.76 -7.64 15.53
C LEU A 311 -23.44 -8.04 16.20
N LEU A 312 -22.69 -7.08 16.78
CA LEU A 312 -21.44 -7.35 17.49
C LEU A 312 -21.65 -8.09 18.82
N LYS A 313 -22.78 -7.89 19.49
CA LYS A 313 -23.12 -8.63 20.72
C LYS A 313 -23.45 -10.11 20.48
N LYS A 314 -23.73 -10.48 19.22
CA LYS A 314 -23.99 -11.88 18.82
C LYS A 314 -22.72 -12.65 18.44
N SER A 315 -21.59 -11.97 18.25
CA SER A 315 -20.31 -12.57 17.86
C SER A 315 -19.34 -12.81 19.04
N ASP A 316 -19.74 -12.46 20.26
CA ASP A 316 -18.99 -12.72 21.50
C ASP A 316 -19.46 -14.01 22.23
N ILE A 317 -19.94 -15.01 21.47
CA ILE A 317 -20.15 -16.41 21.94
C ILE A 317 -19.41 -17.34 21.00
#